data_AF-A0A4Y8CCB0-F1
#
_entry.id   AF-A0A4Y8CCB0-F1
#
_cell.length_a   1.000
_cell.length_b   1.000
_cell.length_c   1.000
_cell.angle_alpha   90.00
_cell.angle_beta   90.00
_cell.angle_gamma   90.00
#
_symmetry.space_group_name_H-M   'P 1'
#
loop_
_entity.id
_entity.type
_entity.pdbx_description
1 polymer ?
#
loop_
_entity_poly.entity_id
_entity_poly.type
_entity_poly.pdbx_seq_one_letter_code
_entity_poly.pdbx_strand_id
1 'polypeptide(L)'
;AEGKRISHARYTICVSSQVGCKSGCSFCLTAKGGLKRNLSAGEIVGQILWIKKQNNIPYEHRVNIVYMGMGEPLDNLKNVSKAVKILAQNDGLAISPRRQTISTSGLAKQIKELGQMNLGVLLAISLHAVNDELRTELMPINKAYNIAAIMDAVREFPIDQRKR
;
A
#
# COMPACT_ATOMS: atom_id res chain seq x y z
N ALA A 1 8.32 17.61 37.88
CA ALA A 1 7.23 17.36 36.91
C ALA A 1 7.22 15.87 36.60
N GLU A 2 6.33 15.12 37.25
CA GLU A 2 6.20 13.67 37.08
C GLU A 2 5.52 13.35 35.74
N GLY A 3 6.31 13.28 34.67
CA GLY A 3 5.82 12.86 33.36
C GLY A 3 5.47 11.37 33.38
N LYS A 4 4.18 11.04 33.43
CA LYS A 4 3.71 9.65 33.32
C LYS A 4 3.83 9.19 31.86
N ARG A 5 4.68 8.19 31.59
CA ARG A 5 4.78 7.56 30.27
C ARG A 5 3.52 6.74 30.01
N ILE A 6 2.70 7.18 29.06
CA ILE A 6 1.53 6.43 28.59
C ILE A 6 1.97 5.63 27.36
N SER A 7 1.91 4.30 27.44
CA SER A 7 2.09 3.42 26.29
C SER A 7 0.72 3.05 25.70
N HIS A 8 0.60 3.15 24.38
CA HIS A 8 -0.61 2.75 23.67
C HIS A 8 -0.28 1.63 22.67
N ALA A 9 -1.25 0.74 22.44
CA ALA A 9 -1.15 -0.27 21.39
C ALA A 9 -1.00 0.38 20.01
N ARG A 10 -0.19 -0.22 19.15
CA ARG A 10 -0.04 0.18 17.74
C ARG A 10 -0.87 -0.76 16.89
N TYR A 11 -1.74 -0.20 16.06
CA TYR A 11 -2.56 -0.98 15.14
C TYR A 11 -2.03 -0.83 13.73
N THR A 12 -1.95 -1.94 12.99
CA THR A 12 -1.67 -1.94 11.56
C THR A 12 -2.81 -2.65 10.86
N ILE A 13 -3.50 -1.96 9.97
CA ILE A 13 -4.64 -2.49 9.23
C ILE A 13 -4.19 -2.81 7.82
N CYS A 14 -4.30 -4.08 7.44
CA CYS A 14 -4.08 -4.57 6.10
C CYS A 14 -5.36 -4.42 5.27
N VAL A 15 -5.27 -3.70 4.15
CA VAL A 15 -6.44 -3.40 3.30
C VAL A 15 -6.25 -3.92 1.88
N SER A 16 -7.36 -4.40 1.31
CA SER A 16 -7.44 -4.81 -0.09
C SER A 16 -7.66 -3.59 -0.97
N SER A 17 -7.09 -3.62 -2.18
CA SER A 17 -7.28 -2.62 -3.23
C SER A 17 -8.14 -3.14 -4.40
N GLN A 18 -8.29 -4.45 -4.53
CA GLN A 18 -9.05 -5.10 -5.61
C GLN A 18 -9.77 -6.34 -5.07
N VAL A 19 -10.76 -6.83 -5.84
CA VAL A 19 -11.31 -8.17 -5.66
C VAL A 19 -10.55 -9.11 -6.59
N GLY A 20 -9.65 -9.88 -6.01
CA GLY A 20 -8.69 -10.69 -6.76
C GLY A 20 -7.46 -9.90 -7.20
N CYS A 21 -6.58 -10.50 -8.00
CA CYS A 21 -5.35 -9.86 -8.49
C CYS A 21 -4.89 -10.49 -9.82
N LYS A 22 -4.40 -9.67 -10.76
CA LYS A 22 -3.90 -10.13 -12.07
C LYS A 22 -2.38 -10.31 -12.13
N SER A 23 -1.64 -10.01 -11.06
CA SER A 23 -0.15 -10.03 -11.07
C SER A 23 0.45 -11.43 -11.28
N GLY A 24 -0.33 -12.50 -11.05
CA GLY A 24 0.08 -13.86 -11.38
C GLY A 24 1.19 -14.45 -10.50
N CYS A 25 1.48 -13.86 -9.33
CA CYS A 25 2.52 -14.36 -8.43
C CYS A 25 2.21 -15.80 -7.99
N SER A 26 3.13 -16.74 -8.22
CA SER A 26 2.91 -18.18 -8.03
C SER A 26 2.64 -18.56 -6.57
N PHE A 27 3.22 -17.79 -5.64
CA PHE A 27 3.06 -17.96 -4.19
C PHE A 27 1.81 -17.29 -3.61
N CYS A 28 1.04 -16.53 -4.40
CA CYS A 28 -0.09 -15.74 -3.92
C CYS A 28 -1.44 -16.42 -4.20
N LEU A 29 -2.20 -16.75 -3.15
CA LEU A 29 -3.54 -17.34 -3.31
C LEU A 29 -4.51 -16.40 -4.05
N THR A 30 -4.43 -15.09 -3.79
CA THR A 30 -5.26 -14.09 -4.48
C THR A 30 -5.02 -14.07 -5.99
N ALA A 31 -3.77 -14.28 -6.44
CA ALA A 31 -3.45 -14.31 -7.86
C ALA A 31 -4.08 -15.51 -8.57
N LYS A 32 -4.21 -16.66 -7.90
CA LYS A 32 -4.88 -17.85 -8.45
C LYS A 32 -6.36 -17.62 -8.75
N GLY A 33 -7.02 -16.72 -8.02
CA GLY A 33 -8.42 -16.36 -8.25
C GLY A 33 -8.67 -15.43 -9.43
N GLY A 34 -7.60 -14.91 -10.05
CA GLY A 34 -7.67 -13.87 -11.08
C GLY A 34 -8.20 -12.53 -10.57
N LEU A 35 -8.27 -11.53 -11.45
CA LEU A 35 -8.85 -10.22 -11.13
C LEU A 35 -10.33 -10.19 -11.51
N LYS A 36 -11.19 -9.74 -10.59
CA LYS A 36 -12.62 -9.49 -10.87
C LYS A 36 -12.90 -8.01 -11.12
N ARG A 37 -12.50 -7.14 -10.19
CA ARG A 37 -12.66 -5.68 -10.32
C ARG A 37 -11.76 -4.92 -9.36
N ASN A 38 -11.58 -3.64 -9.66
CA ASN A 38 -11.04 -2.66 -8.71
C ASN A 38 -12.05 -2.33 -7.62
N LEU A 39 -11.55 -2.09 -6.40
CA LEU A 39 -12.35 -1.46 -5.34
C LEU A 39 -12.42 0.06 -5.58
N SER A 40 -13.57 0.64 -5.29
CA SER A 40 -13.73 2.08 -5.20
C SER A 40 -12.98 2.63 -3.97
N ALA A 41 -12.70 3.93 -3.97
CA ALA A 41 -12.10 4.58 -2.79
C ALA A 41 -12.97 4.40 -1.53
N GLY A 42 -14.30 4.41 -1.67
CA GLY A 42 -15.23 4.19 -0.56
C GLY A 42 -15.15 2.78 0.02
N GLU A 43 -15.01 1.76 -0.82
CA GLU A 43 -14.82 0.37 -0.36
C GLU A 43 -13.47 0.17 0.33
N ILE A 44 -12.42 0.87 -0.13
CA ILE A 44 -11.11 0.86 0.53
C ILE A 44 -11.23 1.52 1.91
N VAL A 45 -11.76 2.75 1.99
CA VAL A 45 -11.95 3.47 3.26
C VAL A 45 -12.87 2.70 4.21
N GLY A 46 -13.93 2.09 3.68
CA GLY A 46 -14.91 1.31 4.42
C GLY A 46 -14.29 0.13 5.17
N GLN A 47 -13.24 -0.52 4.62
CA GLN A 47 -12.51 -1.58 5.34
C GLN A 47 -11.90 -1.06 6.64
N ILE A 48 -11.26 0.13 6.62
CA ILE A 48 -10.65 0.73 7.82
C ILE A 48 -11.72 1.09 8.85
N LEU A 49 -12.78 1.77 8.41
CA LEU A 49 -13.89 2.17 9.28
C LEU A 49 -14.52 0.95 9.94
N TRP A 50 -14.72 -0.12 9.17
CA TRP A 50 -15.33 -1.32 9.66
C TRP A 50 -14.47 -2.04 10.70
N ILE A 51 -13.17 -2.18 10.42
CA ILE A 51 -12.21 -2.81 11.35
C ILE A 51 -12.11 -2.01 12.65
N LYS A 52 -12.00 -0.67 12.58
CA LYS A 52 -11.99 0.18 13.79
C LYS A 52 -13.26 -0.01 14.62
N LYS A 53 -14.43 -0.01 13.98
CA LYS A 53 -15.72 -0.20 14.65
C LYS A 53 -15.85 -1.59 15.28
N GLN A 54 -15.49 -2.66 14.58
CA GLN A 54 -15.59 -4.03 15.11
C GLN A 54 -14.67 -4.30 16.28
N ASN A 55 -13.48 -3.70 16.27
CA ASN A 55 -12.48 -3.93 17.30
C ASN A 55 -12.49 -2.85 18.40
N ASN A 56 -13.50 -1.97 18.41
CA ASN A 56 -13.62 -0.84 19.34
C ASN A 56 -12.30 -0.03 19.45
N ILE A 57 -11.59 0.18 18.33
CA ILE A 57 -10.32 0.91 18.33
C ILE A 57 -10.63 2.39 18.55
N PRO A 58 -10.14 3.01 19.64
CA PRO A 58 -10.38 4.42 19.93
C PRO A 58 -9.94 5.34 18.79
N TYR A 59 -10.56 6.52 18.71
CA TYR A 59 -10.28 7.47 17.64
C TYR A 59 -8.84 7.99 17.74
N GLU A 60 -8.41 8.31 18.96
CA GLU A 60 -7.09 8.83 19.32
C GLU A 60 -5.96 7.79 19.18
N HIS A 61 -6.30 6.51 19.04
CA HIS A 61 -5.31 5.45 18.88
C HIS A 61 -4.68 5.47 17.49
N ARG A 62 -3.35 5.37 17.49
CA ARG A 62 -2.51 5.38 16.30
C ARG A 62 -2.75 4.14 15.44
N VAL A 63 -3.11 4.36 14.17
CA VAL A 63 -3.27 3.32 13.15
C VAL A 63 -2.28 3.54 12.01
N ASN A 64 -1.64 2.45 11.56
CA ASN A 64 -0.93 2.39 10.28
C ASN A 64 -1.77 1.59 9.27
N ILE A 65 -1.66 1.94 8.00
CA ILE A 65 -2.40 1.28 6.92
C ILE A 65 -1.38 0.68 5.97
N VAL A 66 -1.56 -0.59 5.61
CA VAL A 66 -0.74 -1.26 4.59
C VAL A 66 -1.66 -1.77 3.48
N TYR A 67 -1.40 -1.35 2.25
CA TYR A 67 -2.11 -1.84 1.07
C TYR A 67 -1.47 -3.15 0.61
N MET A 68 -1.61 -4.18 1.46
CA MET A 68 -1.02 -5.52 1.29
C MET A 68 -2.09 -6.63 1.37
N GLY A 69 -3.37 -6.26 1.27
CA GLY A 69 -4.47 -7.21 1.17
C GLY A 69 -4.59 -7.78 -0.24
N MET A 70 -5.82 -7.99 -0.71
CA MET A 70 -6.05 -8.47 -2.07
C MET A 70 -5.82 -7.35 -3.09
N GLY A 71 -5.05 -7.67 -4.14
CA GLY A 71 -4.87 -6.81 -5.32
C GLY A 71 -3.48 -6.18 -5.45
N GLU A 72 -3.25 -5.58 -6.62
CA GLU A 72 -2.11 -4.70 -6.91
C GLU A 72 -2.58 -3.24 -6.79
N PRO A 73 -2.20 -2.51 -5.71
CA PRO A 73 -2.64 -1.14 -5.48
C PRO A 73 -2.34 -0.19 -6.65
N LEU A 74 -1.21 -0.36 -7.34
CA LEU A 74 -0.84 0.51 -8.45
C LEU A 74 -1.67 0.29 -9.73
N ASP A 75 -2.26 -0.89 -9.91
CA ASP A 75 -3.28 -1.12 -10.96
C ASP A 75 -4.63 -0.45 -10.63
N ASN A 76 -4.81 0.01 -9.38
CA ASN A 76 -5.97 0.76 -8.91
C ASN A 76 -5.59 2.14 -8.35
N LEU A 77 -4.54 2.75 -8.90
CA LEU A 77 -3.92 3.97 -8.36
C LEU A 77 -4.91 5.12 -8.16
N LYS A 78 -5.88 5.31 -9.07
CA LYS A 78 -6.92 6.35 -8.94
C LYS A 78 -7.75 6.22 -7.66
N ASN A 79 -8.22 5.01 -7.35
CA ASN A 79 -9.06 4.80 -6.15
C ASN A 79 -8.21 4.74 -4.88
N VAL A 80 -7.02 4.11 -4.95
CA VAL A 80 -6.08 4.04 -3.83
C VAL A 80 -5.64 5.44 -3.41
N SER A 81 -5.19 6.28 -4.34
CA SER A 81 -4.78 7.67 -4.05
C SER A 81 -5.92 8.52 -3.50
N LYS A 82 -7.15 8.35 -4.01
CA LYS A 82 -8.33 9.01 -3.45
C LYS A 82 -8.61 8.55 -2.02
N ALA A 83 -8.50 7.25 -1.73
CA ALA A 83 -8.64 6.72 -0.38
C ALA A 83 -7.57 7.28 0.58
N VAL A 84 -6.31 7.32 0.16
CA VAL A 84 -5.21 7.94 0.93
C VAL A 84 -5.57 9.37 1.32
N LYS A 85 -6.04 10.18 0.36
CA LYS A 85 -6.43 11.59 0.59
C LYS A 85 -7.61 11.73 1.54
N ILE A 86 -8.62 10.87 1.44
CA ILE A 86 -9.78 10.86 2.35
C ILE A 86 -9.33 10.52 3.78
N LEU A 87 -8.53 9.47 3.93
CA LEU A 87 -8.05 9.02 5.24
C LEU A 87 -7.14 10.06 5.93
N ALA A 88 -6.46 10.88 5.13
CA ALA A 88 -5.58 11.94 5.60
C ALA A 88 -6.31 13.23 6.01
N GLN A 89 -7.59 13.40 5.66
CA GLN A 89 -8.32 14.62 6.05
C GLN A 89 -8.47 14.72 7.56
N ASN A 90 -8.34 15.94 8.10
CA ASN A 90 -8.44 16.22 9.52
C ASN A 90 -9.88 16.06 10.05
N ASP A 91 -10.88 16.34 9.21
CA ASP A 91 -12.31 16.10 9.49
C ASP A 91 -12.72 14.63 9.23
N GLY A 92 -11.79 13.81 8.72
CA GLY A 92 -11.93 12.36 8.57
C GLY A 92 -11.27 11.59 9.72
N LEU A 93 -10.46 10.58 9.36
CA LEU A 93 -9.72 9.77 10.35
C LEU A 93 -8.37 10.37 10.75
N ALA A 94 -7.95 11.50 10.15
CA ALA A 94 -6.67 12.16 10.41
C ALA A 94 -5.44 11.22 10.36
N ILE A 95 -5.49 10.18 9.51
CA ILE A 95 -4.40 9.21 9.36
C ILE A 95 -3.40 9.78 8.37
N SER A 96 -2.32 10.36 8.91
CA SER A 96 -1.23 10.92 8.10
C SER A 96 -0.77 9.94 7.01
N PRO A 97 -0.57 10.40 5.76
CA PRO A 97 -0.05 9.58 4.67
C PRO A 97 1.27 8.88 5.03
N ARG A 98 2.07 9.45 5.93
CA ARG A 98 3.31 8.83 6.45
C ARG A 98 3.08 7.53 7.23
N ARG A 99 1.83 7.21 7.56
CA ARG A 99 1.41 5.95 8.19
C ARG A 99 0.81 4.96 7.20
N GLN A 100 0.75 5.32 5.93
CA GLN A 100 0.11 4.56 4.88
C GLN A 100 1.21 4.04 3.95
N THR A 101 1.32 2.71 3.82
CA THR A 101 2.34 2.05 3.00
C THR A 101 1.70 1.37 1.82
N ILE A 102 1.99 1.84 0.62
CA ILE A 102 1.56 1.22 -0.64
C ILE A 102 2.61 0.16 -1.00
N SER A 103 2.19 -1.11 -1.07
CA SER A 103 3.02 -2.19 -1.59
C SER A 103 2.74 -2.40 -3.07
N THR A 104 3.74 -2.72 -3.86
CA THR A 104 3.58 -3.06 -5.28
C THR A 104 4.46 -4.22 -5.71
N SER A 105 3.97 -5.02 -6.66
CA SER A 105 4.71 -6.05 -7.39
C SER A 105 5.72 -5.50 -8.40
N GLY A 106 5.87 -4.18 -8.50
CA GLY A 106 6.93 -3.55 -9.29
C GLY A 106 6.46 -2.95 -10.61
N LEU A 107 5.28 -2.32 -10.65
CA LEU A 107 4.81 -1.59 -11.81
C LEU A 107 5.59 -0.27 -11.98
N ALA A 108 6.76 -0.33 -12.63
CA ALA A 108 7.75 0.76 -12.65
C ALA A 108 7.16 2.10 -13.14
N LYS A 109 6.32 2.08 -14.17
CA LYS A 109 5.64 3.29 -14.67
C LYS A 109 4.73 3.91 -13.60
N GLN A 110 3.93 3.09 -12.92
CA GLN A 110 3.00 3.54 -11.89
C GLN A 110 3.71 3.93 -10.58
N ILE A 111 4.90 3.39 -10.30
CA ILE A 111 5.75 3.86 -9.20
C ILE A 111 6.13 5.32 -9.44
N LYS A 112 6.58 5.65 -10.66
CA LYS A 112 6.90 7.03 -11.03
C LYS A 112 5.67 7.95 -10.95
N GLU A 113 4.52 7.49 -11.46
CA GLU A 113 3.25 8.21 -11.35
C GLU A 113 2.88 8.51 -9.89
N LEU A 114 2.92 7.50 -9.01
CA LEU A 114 2.66 7.68 -7.58
C LEU A 114 3.67 8.66 -6.94
N GLY A 115 4.95 8.60 -7.32
CA GLY A 115 5.97 9.53 -6.85
C GLY A 115 5.65 10.97 -7.23
N GLN A 116 5.23 11.21 -8.47
CA GLN A 116 4.82 12.54 -8.96
C GLN A 116 3.59 13.09 -8.23
N MET A 117 2.69 12.23 -7.76
CA MET A 117 1.53 12.67 -6.96
C MET A 117 1.92 13.23 -5.59
N ASN A 118 3.14 12.95 -5.11
CA ASN A 118 3.70 13.44 -3.85
C ASN A 118 2.75 13.36 -2.64
N LEU A 119 2.08 12.22 -2.48
CA LEU A 119 1.07 12.02 -1.43
C LEU A 119 1.67 11.92 -0.01
N GLY A 120 3.00 11.77 0.12
CA GLY A 120 3.67 11.55 1.40
C GLY A 120 3.51 10.13 1.97
N VAL A 121 3.08 9.18 1.14
CA VAL A 121 2.97 7.75 1.50
C VAL A 121 4.33 7.07 1.55
N LEU A 122 4.39 5.92 2.22
CA LEU A 122 5.53 5.01 2.15
C LEU A 122 5.34 4.04 0.97
N LEU A 123 6.43 3.66 0.33
CA LEU A 123 6.46 2.67 -0.74
C LEU A 123 7.16 1.40 -0.25
N ALA A 124 6.54 0.25 -0.49
CA ALA A 124 7.14 -1.07 -0.29
C ALA A 124 7.16 -1.83 -1.61
N ILE A 125 8.25 -2.55 -1.87
CA ILE A 125 8.44 -3.31 -3.11
C ILE A 125 8.43 -4.80 -2.80
N SER A 126 7.50 -5.52 -3.41
CA SER A 126 7.46 -6.99 -3.42
C SER A 126 8.47 -7.49 -4.45
N LEU A 127 9.74 -7.60 -4.06
CA LEU A 127 10.82 -8.00 -4.99
C LEU A 127 10.90 -9.53 -5.15
N HIS A 128 10.94 -10.26 -4.03
CA HIS A 128 10.90 -11.72 -3.89
C HIS A 128 11.98 -12.57 -4.59
N ALA A 129 12.92 -11.96 -5.30
CA ALA A 129 14.10 -12.62 -5.85
C ALA A 129 15.24 -11.61 -6.10
N VAL A 130 16.48 -12.09 -6.20
CA VAL A 130 17.68 -11.25 -6.41
C VAL A 130 18.19 -11.26 -7.86
N ASN A 131 17.62 -12.10 -8.72
CA ASN A 131 17.90 -12.18 -10.15
C ASN A 131 16.59 -12.28 -10.95
N ASP A 132 16.65 -11.92 -12.23
CA ASP A 132 15.47 -11.81 -13.08
C ASP A 132 14.91 -13.18 -13.47
N GLU A 133 15.74 -14.23 -13.53
CA GLU A 133 15.33 -15.59 -13.86
C GLU A 133 14.33 -16.12 -12.82
N LEU A 134 14.74 -16.14 -11.55
CA LEU A 134 13.89 -16.59 -10.44
C LEU A 134 12.70 -15.64 -10.25
N ARG A 135 12.90 -14.33 -10.41
CA ARG A 135 11.80 -13.38 -10.27
C ARG A 135 10.72 -13.61 -11.32
N THR A 136 11.10 -13.96 -12.54
CA THR A 136 10.15 -14.26 -13.63
C THR A 136 9.32 -15.51 -13.35
N GLU A 137 9.93 -16.52 -12.74
CA GLU A 137 9.24 -17.74 -12.31
C GLU A 137 8.22 -17.44 -11.19
N LEU A 138 8.63 -16.68 -10.17
CA LEU A 138 7.78 -16.37 -9.02
C LEU A 138 6.73 -15.28 -9.31
N MET A 139 7.09 -14.31 -10.13
CA MET A 139 6.33 -13.08 -10.38
C MET A 139 6.38 -12.73 -11.88
N PRO A 140 5.42 -13.23 -12.69
CA PRO A 140 5.41 -13.05 -14.14
C PRO A 140 5.48 -11.59 -14.61
N ILE A 141 5.08 -10.63 -13.77
CA ILE A 141 5.22 -9.19 -14.02
C ILE A 141 6.67 -8.77 -14.30
N ASN A 142 7.66 -9.55 -13.86
CA ASN A 142 9.08 -9.30 -14.13
C ASN A 142 9.41 -9.24 -15.63
N LYS A 143 8.64 -9.94 -16.47
CA LYS A 143 8.79 -9.91 -17.94
C LYS A 143 8.51 -8.52 -18.52
N ALA A 144 7.60 -7.76 -17.87
CA ALA A 144 7.27 -6.39 -18.27
C ALA A 144 8.15 -5.37 -17.55
N TYR A 145 8.47 -5.61 -16.28
CA TYR A 145 9.28 -4.72 -15.44
C TYR A 145 10.30 -5.54 -14.64
N ASN A 146 11.51 -5.64 -15.19
CA ASN A 146 12.61 -6.37 -14.57
C ASN A 146 13.13 -5.66 -13.30
N ILE A 147 14.03 -6.30 -12.56
CA ILE A 147 14.58 -5.75 -11.30
C ILE A 147 15.21 -4.37 -11.54
N ALA A 148 15.98 -4.20 -12.61
CA ALA A 148 16.64 -2.92 -12.92
C ALA A 148 15.63 -1.77 -13.10
N ALA A 149 14.58 -1.99 -13.89
CA ALA A 149 13.53 -0.98 -14.12
C ALA A 149 12.79 -0.60 -12.83
N ILE A 150 12.58 -1.57 -11.92
CA ILE A 150 11.99 -1.30 -10.60
C ILE A 150 12.93 -0.44 -9.76
N MET A 151 14.22 -0.79 -9.70
CA MET A 151 15.21 -0.04 -8.92
C MET A 151 15.35 1.40 -9.43
N ASP A 152 15.32 1.61 -10.74
CA ASP A 152 15.35 2.96 -11.34
C ASP A 152 14.11 3.77 -10.94
N ALA A 153 12.91 3.18 -11.02
CA ALA A 153 11.69 3.85 -10.58
C ALA A 153 11.68 4.18 -9.07
N VAL A 154 12.28 3.31 -8.25
CA VAL A 154 12.38 3.52 -6.79
C VAL A 154 13.38 4.63 -6.45
N ARG A 155 14.51 4.74 -7.18
CA ARG A 155 15.49 5.83 -6.98
C ARG A 155 14.89 7.20 -7.25
N GLU A 156 13.96 7.29 -8.20
CA GLU A 156 13.23 8.52 -8.53
C GLU A 156 12.08 8.81 -7.55
N PHE A 157 11.70 7.87 -6.69
CA PHE A 157 10.58 8.04 -5.77
C PHE A 157 10.95 9.06 -4.67
N PRO A 158 10.09 10.08 -4.40
CA PRO A 158 10.43 11.13 -3.46
C PRO A 158 10.59 10.57 -2.04
N ILE A 159 11.78 10.76 -1.48
CA ILE A 159 12.07 10.48 -0.07
C ILE A 159 11.88 11.78 0.70
N ASP A 160 10.89 11.84 1.59
CA ASP A 160 10.71 12.96 2.51
C ASP A 160 11.98 13.08 3.39
N GLN A 161 12.85 14.05 3.07
CA GLN A 161 14.20 14.18 3.66
C GLN A 161 14.18 14.63 5.13
N ARG A 162 13.02 15.03 5.69
CA ARG A 162 12.86 15.27 7.14
C ARG A 162 12.86 13.98 7.99
N LYS A 163 13.40 12.88 7.45
CA LYS A 163 13.44 11.52 8.02
C LYS A 163 14.80 11.16 8.64
N ARG A 164 15.47 12.11 9.30
CA ARG A 164 16.59 11.84 10.23
C ARG A 164 16.31 12.50 11.56
#